data_AF-C4Y2M6-F1
#
_entry.id   AF-C4Y2M6-F1
#
_cell.length_a   1.000
_cell.length_b   1.000
_cell.length_c   1.000
_cell.angle_alpha   90.00
_cell.angle_beta   90.00
_cell.angle_gamma   90.00
#
_symmetry.space_group_name_H-M   'P 1'
#
loop_
_entity.id
_entity.type
_entity.pdbx_description
1 polymer ?
#
loop_
_entity_poly.entity_id
_entity_poly.type
_entity_poly.pdbx_seq_one_letter_code
_entity_poly.pdbx_strand_id
1 'polypeptide(L)'
;MAFSSASSKARSKASVNKLFESMLPGTSLLPSSSGKSSATEKFAAQVNKKKLTKHEIQKAHKVEKAKKNKLINQKLEKEKKFKKLVKFNVIKAHKEEKDLTPEEQKYLKKLIKKNANAVVRASEVDDPFVKDEIDALRSEILALTNEKYDKSRDRKLDAKLQSFNDKIKKGVLAYPGLTPGLAPVGYDDESDEE
;
A
#
# COMPACT_ATOMS: atom_id res chain seq x y z
N MET A 1 61.32 55.60 -8.07
CA MET A 1 60.08 54.83 -8.29
C MET A 1 58.86 55.72 -8.02
N ALA A 2 58.43 56.51 -9.00
CA ALA A 2 57.33 57.46 -8.85
C ALA A 2 56.02 56.87 -9.41
N PHE A 3 54.88 57.20 -8.79
CA PHE A 3 53.57 56.88 -9.34
C PHE A 3 53.40 57.61 -10.69
N SER A 4 53.38 56.87 -11.80
CA SER A 4 53.46 57.42 -13.17
C SER A 4 52.18 58.09 -13.66
N SER A 5 51.03 57.86 -13.00
CA SER A 5 49.75 58.44 -13.38
C SER A 5 49.10 59.19 -12.22
N ALA A 6 48.32 60.22 -12.55
CA ALA A 6 47.54 60.97 -11.56
C ALA A 6 46.58 60.05 -10.78
N SER A 7 46.01 59.05 -11.46
CA SER A 7 45.14 58.04 -10.83
C SER A 7 45.89 57.13 -9.86
N SER A 8 47.11 56.70 -10.21
CA SER A 8 47.97 55.93 -9.32
C SER A 8 48.37 56.74 -8.09
N LYS A 9 48.78 58.00 -8.28
CA LYS A 9 49.10 58.93 -7.17
C LYS A 9 47.90 59.15 -6.25
N ALA A 10 46.69 59.29 -6.79
CA ALA A 10 45.46 59.44 -6.01
C ALA A 10 45.13 58.17 -5.21
N ARG A 11 45.23 56.98 -5.82
CA ARG A 11 45.00 55.69 -5.12
C ARG A 11 46.01 55.45 -4.00
N SER A 12 47.28 55.79 -4.22
CA SER A 12 48.33 55.66 -3.22
C SER A 12 48.11 56.63 -2.05
N LYS A 13 47.77 57.89 -2.33
CA LYS A 13 47.40 58.87 -1.29
C LYS A 13 46.20 58.38 -0.48
N ALA A 14 45.15 57.87 -1.12
CA ALA A 14 43.98 57.33 -0.42
C ALA A 14 44.33 56.12 0.46
N SER A 15 45.21 55.23 -0.03
CA SER A 15 45.67 54.06 0.73
C SER A 15 46.51 54.45 1.95
N VAL A 16 47.39 55.45 1.79
CA VAL A 16 48.20 56.01 2.87
C VAL A 16 47.32 56.71 3.91
N ASN A 17 46.36 57.53 3.48
CA ASN A 17 45.40 58.18 4.39
C ASN A 17 44.61 57.14 5.20
N LYS A 18 44.15 56.05 4.57
CA LYS A 18 43.45 54.96 5.24
C LYS A 18 44.33 54.23 6.26
N LEU A 19 45.63 54.10 5.99
CA LEU A 19 46.59 53.53 6.94
C LEU A 19 46.75 54.45 8.17
N PHE A 20 46.90 55.75 7.94
CA PHE A 20 46.98 56.74 9.03
C PHE A 20 45.72 56.75 9.88
N GLU A 21 44.53 56.72 9.27
CA GLU A 21 43.25 56.58 9.99
C GLU A 21 43.17 55.33 10.87
N SER A 22 43.83 54.23 10.46
CA SER A 22 43.84 52.98 11.23
C SER A 22 44.89 52.92 12.36
N MET A 23 45.96 53.70 12.25
CA MET A 23 47.10 53.69 13.19
C MET A 23 47.03 54.82 14.22
N LEU A 24 46.41 55.95 13.87
CA LEU A 24 46.34 57.13 14.72
C LEU A 24 44.87 57.46 15.03
N PRO A 25 44.41 57.22 16.27
CA PRO A 25 43.09 57.71 16.67
C PRO A 25 43.06 59.24 16.56
N GLY A 26 42.09 59.78 15.82
CA GLY A 26 41.86 61.21 15.66
C GLY A 26 42.38 61.85 14.36
N THR A 27 43.01 61.11 13.45
CA THR A 27 43.48 61.67 12.16
C THR A 27 42.47 61.45 11.03
N SER A 28 41.27 62.04 11.10
CA SER A 28 40.40 62.08 9.92
C SER A 28 40.86 63.19 8.99
N LEU A 29 41.80 62.89 8.09
CA LEU A 29 42.26 63.83 7.08
C LEU A 29 41.22 63.92 5.95
N LEU A 30 40.27 64.84 6.13
CA LEU A 30 39.26 65.34 5.19
C LEU A 30 38.13 64.34 4.83
N PRO A 31 36.86 64.79 4.82
CA PRO A 31 35.75 63.97 4.33
C PRO A 31 35.93 63.78 2.82
N SER A 32 36.32 62.58 2.39
CA SER A 32 36.27 62.24 0.96
C SER A 32 34.81 62.36 0.53
N SER A 33 34.55 63.24 -0.44
CA SER A 33 33.23 63.46 -1.04
C SER A 33 32.54 62.13 -1.35
N SER A 34 31.22 62.12 -1.23
CA SER A 34 30.30 61.01 -1.49
C SER A 34 30.47 60.43 -2.90
N GLY A 35 31.55 59.69 -3.12
CA GLY A 35 31.87 59.02 -4.36
C GLY A 35 30.85 57.91 -4.58
N LYS A 36 30.15 57.97 -5.73
CA LYS A 36 29.29 56.90 -6.21
C LYS A 36 30.06 55.58 -6.11
N SER A 37 29.63 54.70 -5.21
CA SER A 37 30.30 53.42 -4.98
C SER A 37 30.47 52.69 -6.30
N SER A 38 31.72 52.27 -6.57
CA SER A 38 32.05 51.53 -7.78
C SER A 38 31.23 50.24 -7.83
N ALA A 39 30.91 49.74 -9.04
CA ALA A 39 30.23 48.45 -9.20
C ALA A 39 30.94 47.33 -8.41
N THR A 40 32.27 47.37 -8.34
CA THR A 40 33.09 46.43 -7.56
C THR A 40 32.89 46.61 -6.05
N GLU A 41 32.74 47.84 -5.55
CA GLU A 41 32.46 48.09 -4.13
C GLU A 41 31.04 47.68 -3.75
N LYS A 42 30.05 47.93 -4.62
CA LYS A 42 28.68 47.44 -4.42
C LYS A 42 28.64 45.91 -4.40
N PHE A 43 29.38 45.26 -5.30
CA PHE A 43 29.53 43.80 -5.31
C PHE A 43 30.21 43.31 -4.02
N ALA A 44 31.34 43.91 -3.62
CA ALA A 44 32.04 43.55 -2.39
C ALA A 44 31.16 43.77 -1.16
N ALA A 45 30.39 44.86 -1.10
CA ALA A 45 29.43 45.12 -0.04
C ALA A 45 28.30 44.07 -0.03
N GLN A 46 27.80 43.65 -1.19
CA GLN A 46 26.77 42.62 -1.28
C GLN A 46 27.28 41.23 -0.90
N VAL A 47 28.51 40.88 -1.33
CA VAL A 47 29.19 39.64 -0.93
C VAL A 47 29.44 39.63 0.58
N ASN A 48 29.90 40.75 1.14
CA ASN A 48 30.13 40.86 2.59
C ASN A 48 28.82 40.83 3.41
N LYS A 49 27.75 41.49 2.95
CA LYS A 49 26.43 41.43 3.58
C LYS A 49 25.77 40.06 3.48
N LYS A 50 26.10 39.28 2.44
CA LYS A 50 25.60 37.91 2.21
C LYS A 50 26.66 36.84 2.49
N LYS A 51 27.60 37.08 3.42
CA LYS A 51 28.41 35.98 3.98
C LYS A 51 27.50 35.09 4.82
N LEU A 52 26.75 34.23 4.13
CA LEU A 52 25.96 33.18 4.73
C LEU A 52 26.88 32.35 5.61
N THR A 53 26.44 32.05 6.83
CA THR A 53 27.19 31.16 7.71
C THR A 53 27.33 29.80 7.02
N LYS A 54 28.38 29.03 7.36
CA LYS A 54 28.56 27.66 6.83
C LYS A 54 27.29 26.82 6.99
N HIS A 55 26.56 27.01 8.09
CA HIS A 55 25.30 26.35 8.38
C HIS A 55 24.18 26.76 7.42
N GLU A 56 24.05 28.05 7.09
CA GLU A 56 23.05 28.54 6.12
C GLU A 56 23.33 28.04 4.70
N ILE A 57 24.60 28.01 4.27
CA ILE A 57 25.00 27.44 2.97
C ILE A 57 24.62 25.95 2.91
N GLN A 58 24.91 25.20 3.98
CA GLN A 58 24.52 23.78 4.06
C GLN A 58 23.01 23.60 4.02
N LYS A 59 22.24 24.44 4.73
CA LYS A 59 20.77 24.42 4.72
C LYS A 59 20.22 24.73 3.32
N ALA A 60 20.74 25.76 2.66
CA ALA A 60 20.35 26.12 1.30
C ALA A 60 20.67 25.00 0.30
N HIS A 61 21.86 24.40 0.39
CA HIS A 61 22.25 23.27 -0.46
C HIS A 61 21.38 22.02 -0.22
N LYS A 62 21.03 21.72 1.04
CA LYS A 62 20.08 20.64 1.38
C LYS A 62 18.71 20.89 0.74
N VAL A 63 18.18 22.11 0.83
CA VAL A 63 16.89 22.49 0.23
C VAL A 63 16.94 22.39 -1.30
N GLU A 64 17.98 22.91 -1.94
CA GLU A 64 18.16 22.82 -3.40
C GLU A 64 18.31 21.37 -3.87
N LYS A 65 19.08 20.54 -3.14
CA LYS A 65 19.19 19.10 -3.42
C LYS A 65 17.83 18.40 -3.29
N ALA A 66 17.04 18.72 -2.26
CA ALA A 66 15.70 18.17 -2.08
C ALA A 66 14.75 18.56 -3.22
N LYS A 67 14.78 19.81 -3.69
CA LYS A 67 14.00 20.27 -4.86
C LYS A 67 14.40 19.52 -6.14
N LYS A 68 15.71 19.39 -6.41
CA LYS A 68 16.22 18.64 -7.57
C LYS A 68 15.79 17.17 -7.52
N ASN A 69 15.92 16.52 -6.36
CA ASN A 69 15.49 15.15 -6.17
C ASN A 69 13.97 14.99 -6.36
N LYS A 70 13.16 15.94 -5.90
CA LYS A 70 11.71 15.92 -6.14
C LYS A 70 11.38 15.96 -7.63
N LEU A 71 12.04 16.82 -8.41
CA LEU A 71 11.86 16.89 -9.86
C LEU A 71 12.31 15.60 -10.57
N ILE A 72 13.44 15.02 -10.14
CA ILE A 72 13.93 13.74 -10.68
C ILE A 72 12.92 12.63 -10.37
N ASN A 73 12.43 12.52 -9.13
CA ASN A 73 11.45 11.51 -8.74
C ASN A 73 10.14 11.66 -9.52
N GLN A 74 9.66 12.88 -9.73
CA GLN A 74 8.48 13.12 -10.57
C GLN A 74 8.70 12.67 -12.03
N LYS A 75 9.88 12.91 -12.61
CA LYS A 75 10.22 12.41 -13.95
C LYS A 75 10.27 10.87 -13.99
N LEU A 76 10.91 10.26 -13.00
CA LEU A 76 10.99 8.79 -12.88
C LEU A 76 9.60 8.16 -12.72
N GLU A 77 8.69 8.77 -11.97
CA GLU A 77 7.31 8.31 -11.84
C GLU A 77 6.53 8.42 -13.15
N LYS A 78 6.69 9.53 -13.89
CA LYS A 78 6.09 9.70 -15.22
C LYS A 78 6.62 8.65 -16.19
N GLU A 79 7.92 8.40 -16.19
CA GLU A 79 8.55 7.38 -17.03
C GLU A 79 8.07 5.96 -16.66
N LYS A 80 7.95 5.65 -15.36
CA LYS A 80 7.38 4.37 -14.89
C LYS A 80 5.93 4.18 -15.36
N LYS A 81 5.10 5.23 -15.28
CA LYS A 81 3.71 5.21 -15.77
C LYS A 81 3.68 5.01 -17.29
N PHE A 82 4.55 5.70 -18.03
CA PHE A 82 4.68 5.56 -19.47
C PHE A 82 5.10 4.14 -19.87
N LYS A 83 6.17 3.59 -19.27
CA LYS A 83 6.61 2.20 -19.49
C LYS A 83 5.50 1.19 -19.20
N LYS A 84 4.72 1.42 -18.14
CA LYS A 84 3.56 0.57 -17.81
C LYS A 84 2.47 0.64 -18.89
N LEU A 85 2.18 1.83 -19.42
CA LEU A 85 1.21 2.03 -20.49
C LEU A 85 1.66 1.35 -21.80
N VAL A 86 2.93 1.54 -22.19
CA VAL A 86 3.52 0.87 -23.35
C VAL A 86 3.43 -0.64 -23.19
N LYS A 87 3.86 -1.19 -22.04
CA LYS A 87 3.76 -2.62 -21.74
C LYS A 87 2.31 -3.13 -21.81
N PHE A 88 1.34 -2.35 -21.33
CA PHE A 88 -0.07 -2.71 -21.42
C PHE A 88 -0.54 -2.78 -22.88
N ASN A 89 -0.20 -1.78 -23.69
CA ASN A 89 -0.61 -1.74 -25.10
C ASN A 89 0.02 -2.88 -25.90
N VAL A 90 1.30 -3.20 -25.68
CA VAL A 90 1.99 -4.34 -26.32
C VAL A 90 1.30 -5.66 -25.98
N ILE A 91 1.08 -5.94 -24.69
CA ILE A 91 0.39 -7.17 -24.26
C ILE A 91 -1.05 -7.21 -24.78
N LYS A 92 -1.72 -6.06 -24.87
CA LYS A 92 -3.09 -5.99 -25.41
C LYS A 92 -3.11 -6.37 -26.89
N ALA A 93 -2.17 -5.86 -27.69
CA ALA A 93 -2.04 -6.21 -29.11
C ALA A 93 -1.73 -7.71 -29.29
N HIS A 94 -0.72 -8.24 -28.59
CA HIS A 94 -0.38 -9.68 -28.64
C HIS A 94 -1.55 -10.57 -28.18
N LYS A 95 -2.39 -10.08 -27.27
CA LYS A 95 -3.61 -10.80 -26.86
C LYS A 95 -4.68 -10.84 -27.93
N GLU A 96 -4.84 -9.76 -28.69
CA GLU A 96 -5.78 -9.71 -29.82
C GLU A 96 -5.31 -10.65 -30.95
N GLU A 97 -4.00 -10.72 -31.20
CA GLU A 97 -3.37 -11.59 -32.20
C GLU A 97 -3.20 -13.06 -31.74
N LYS A 98 -3.43 -13.35 -30.45
CA LYS A 98 -3.20 -14.64 -29.76
C LYS A 98 -1.74 -15.08 -29.64
N ASP A 99 -0.79 -14.18 -29.93
CA ASP A 99 0.66 -14.43 -29.86
C ASP A 99 1.28 -13.94 -28.55
N LEU A 100 0.79 -14.45 -27.40
CA LEU A 100 1.39 -14.10 -26.09
C LEU A 100 2.74 -14.77 -25.88
N THR A 101 3.77 -13.97 -25.63
CA THR A 101 5.10 -14.46 -25.22
C THR A 101 5.01 -15.13 -23.83
N PRO A 102 5.79 -16.20 -23.52
CA PRO A 102 5.77 -16.87 -22.21
C PRO A 102 6.01 -15.91 -21.02
N GLU A 103 6.82 -14.88 -21.21
CA GLU A 103 7.03 -13.84 -20.20
C GLU A 103 5.78 -13.01 -19.90
N GLU A 104 4.99 -12.71 -20.93
CA GLU A 104 3.74 -11.97 -20.85
C GLU A 104 2.66 -12.82 -20.18
N GLN A 105 2.60 -14.12 -20.50
CA GLN A 105 1.73 -15.07 -19.81
C GLN A 105 2.07 -15.17 -18.32
N LYS A 106 3.36 -15.28 -17.98
CA LYS A 106 3.83 -15.30 -16.58
C LYS A 106 3.47 -14.00 -15.85
N TYR A 107 3.63 -12.86 -16.52
CA TYR A 107 3.25 -11.55 -16.00
C TYR A 107 1.73 -11.45 -15.76
N LEU A 108 0.92 -11.91 -16.71
CA LEU A 108 -0.53 -11.92 -16.61
C LEU A 108 -1.01 -12.86 -15.50
N LYS A 109 -0.44 -14.07 -15.37
CA LYS A 109 -0.74 -15.00 -14.26
C LYS A 109 -0.44 -14.36 -12.90
N LYS A 110 0.67 -13.63 -12.78
CA LYS A 110 1.00 -12.88 -11.56
C LYS A 110 0.00 -11.75 -11.29
N LEU A 111 -0.47 -11.06 -12.33
CA LEU A 111 -1.47 -10.00 -12.20
C LEU A 111 -2.84 -10.56 -11.79
N ILE A 112 -3.27 -11.67 -12.38
CA ILE A 112 -4.49 -12.39 -12.01
C ILE A 112 -4.43 -12.81 -10.54
N LYS A 113 -3.33 -13.42 -10.09
CA LYS A 113 -3.16 -13.82 -8.68
C LYS A 113 -3.28 -12.62 -7.73
N LYS A 114 -2.66 -11.48 -8.06
CA LYS A 114 -2.76 -10.27 -7.24
C LYS A 114 -4.18 -9.70 -7.19
N ASN A 115 -4.85 -9.65 -8.33
CA ASN A 115 -6.20 -9.12 -8.42
C ASN A 115 -7.20 -10.06 -7.73
N ALA A 116 -7.10 -11.37 -7.93
CA ALA A 116 -7.91 -12.36 -7.22
C ALA A 116 -7.77 -12.21 -5.70
N ASN A 117 -6.54 -12.11 -5.18
CA ASN A 117 -6.32 -11.87 -3.75
C ASN A 117 -6.83 -10.50 -3.26
N ALA A 118 -6.88 -9.48 -4.12
CA ALA A 118 -7.46 -8.18 -3.77
C ALA A 118 -8.99 -8.25 -3.72
N VAL A 119 -9.61 -8.96 -4.66
CA VAL A 119 -11.06 -9.21 -4.69
C VAL A 119 -11.49 -10.03 -3.47
N VAL A 120 -10.79 -11.13 -3.19
CA VAL A 120 -11.05 -11.99 -2.02
C VAL A 120 -10.98 -11.19 -0.72
N ARG A 121 -9.91 -10.41 -0.51
CA ARG A 121 -9.78 -9.56 0.69
C ARG A 121 -10.83 -8.45 0.77
N ALA A 122 -11.30 -7.93 -0.36
CA ALA A 122 -12.36 -6.93 -0.36
C ALA A 122 -13.76 -7.54 -0.09
N SER A 123 -13.93 -8.84 -0.38
CA SER A 123 -15.18 -9.57 -0.14
C SER A 123 -15.24 -10.27 1.21
N GLU A 124 -14.09 -10.64 1.78
CA GLU A 124 -14.01 -11.32 3.06
C GLU A 124 -14.16 -10.31 4.21
N VAL A 125 -14.96 -10.69 5.20
CA VAL A 125 -14.99 -9.97 6.47
C VAL A 125 -13.73 -10.36 7.23
N ASP A 126 -12.89 -9.37 7.54
CA ASP A 126 -11.57 -9.58 8.17
C ASP A 126 -11.66 -10.16 9.59
N ASP A 127 -12.81 -10.04 10.27
CA ASP A 127 -13.04 -10.59 11.60
C ASP A 127 -13.55 -12.04 11.51
N PRO A 128 -12.76 -13.03 11.98
CA PRO A 128 -13.16 -14.44 11.95
C PRO A 128 -14.46 -14.71 12.70
N PHE A 129 -14.71 -14.00 13.81
CA PHE A 129 -15.93 -14.21 14.61
C PHE A 129 -17.17 -13.74 13.85
N VAL A 130 -17.07 -12.60 13.17
CA VAL A 130 -18.17 -12.07 12.35
C VAL A 130 -18.38 -12.93 11.10
N LYS A 131 -17.31 -13.46 10.51
CA LYS A 131 -17.40 -14.39 9.38
C LYS A 131 -18.16 -15.66 9.76
N ASP A 132 -17.81 -16.26 10.90
CA ASP A 132 -18.49 -17.46 11.40
C ASP A 132 -19.96 -17.18 11.74
N GLU A 133 -20.27 -16.03 12.32
CA GLU A 133 -21.66 -15.60 12.57
C GLU A 133 -22.44 -15.40 11.26
N ILE A 134 -21.85 -14.74 10.26
CA ILE A 134 -22.45 -14.56 8.93
C ILE A 134 -22.69 -15.90 8.24
N ASP A 135 -21.73 -16.83 8.32
CA ASP A 135 -21.85 -18.14 7.70
C ASP A 135 -22.88 -19.03 8.43
N ALA A 136 -22.97 -18.91 9.76
CA ALA A 136 -24.05 -19.52 10.54
C ALA A 136 -25.42 -18.97 10.14
N LEU A 137 -25.59 -17.64 10.06
CA LEU A 137 -26.83 -17.01 9.61
C LEU A 137 -27.20 -17.39 8.18
N ARG A 138 -26.22 -17.48 7.26
CA ARG A 138 -26.44 -17.97 5.90
C ARG A 138 -26.94 -19.41 5.88
N SER A 139 -26.36 -20.27 6.71
CA SER A 139 -26.78 -21.67 6.81
C SER A 139 -28.20 -21.78 7.38
N GLU A 140 -28.56 -20.95 8.35
CA GLU A 140 -29.90 -20.87 8.93
C GLU A 140 -30.92 -20.38 7.90
N ILE A 141 -30.62 -19.32 7.15
CA ILE A 141 -31.49 -18.82 6.08
C ILE A 141 -31.70 -19.89 5.00
N LEU A 142 -30.64 -20.60 4.59
CA LEU A 142 -30.76 -21.69 3.63
C LEU A 142 -31.62 -22.84 4.18
N ALA A 143 -31.45 -23.22 5.44
CA ALA A 143 -32.29 -24.21 6.10
C ALA A 143 -33.76 -23.78 6.14
N LEU A 144 -34.04 -22.51 6.47
CA LEU A 144 -35.40 -21.96 6.45
C LEU A 144 -36.03 -21.96 5.05
N THR A 145 -35.24 -21.68 4.00
CA THR A 145 -35.74 -21.75 2.62
C THR A 145 -36.07 -23.19 2.20
N ASN A 146 -35.32 -24.16 2.71
CA ASN A 146 -35.50 -25.58 2.42
C ASN A 146 -36.46 -26.29 3.38
N GLU A 147 -36.90 -25.63 4.46
CA GLU A 147 -37.74 -26.23 5.50
C GLU A 147 -39.03 -26.84 4.94
N LYS A 148 -39.59 -26.25 3.86
CA LYS A 148 -40.75 -26.81 3.15
C LYS A 148 -40.43 -28.12 2.43
N TYR A 149 -39.23 -28.24 1.86
CA TYR A 149 -38.75 -29.45 1.19
C TYR A 149 -38.44 -30.54 2.21
N ASP A 150 -37.79 -30.19 3.32
CA ASP A 150 -37.45 -31.12 4.40
C ASP A 150 -38.71 -31.64 5.10
N LYS A 151 -39.68 -30.77 5.43
CA LYS A 151 -41.00 -31.19 5.95
C LYS A 151 -41.73 -32.14 5.00
N SER A 152 -41.58 -31.96 3.68
CA SER A 152 -42.17 -32.87 2.68
C SER A 152 -41.47 -34.23 2.68
N ARG A 153 -40.13 -34.24 2.82
CA ARG A 153 -39.31 -35.46 2.89
C ARG A 153 -39.61 -36.24 4.17
N ASP A 154 -39.71 -35.58 5.31
CA ASP A 154 -40.01 -36.20 6.60
C ASP A 154 -41.41 -36.82 6.59
N ARG A 155 -42.42 -36.11 6.08
CA ARG A 155 -43.77 -36.67 5.90
C ARG A 155 -43.78 -37.92 5.01
N LYS A 156 -42.93 -37.97 3.97
CA LYS A 156 -42.80 -39.15 3.10
C LYS A 156 -42.12 -40.32 3.83
N LEU A 157 -41.15 -40.05 4.72
CA LEU A 157 -40.52 -41.09 5.54
C LEU A 157 -41.50 -41.62 6.60
N ASP A 158 -42.24 -40.74 7.26
CA ASP A 158 -43.28 -41.12 8.23
C ASP A 158 -44.39 -41.93 7.55
N ALA A 159 -44.86 -41.51 6.38
CA ALA A 159 -45.83 -42.27 5.61
C ALA A 159 -45.30 -43.65 5.20
N LYS A 160 -44.00 -43.78 4.87
CA LYS A 160 -43.37 -45.07 4.60
C LYS A 160 -43.32 -45.95 5.85
N LEU A 161 -42.89 -45.40 6.99
CA LEU A 161 -42.85 -46.09 8.28
C LEU A 161 -44.25 -46.55 8.73
N GLN A 162 -45.26 -45.69 8.62
CA GLN A 162 -46.65 -46.05 8.89
C GLN A 162 -47.14 -47.15 7.94
N SER A 163 -46.85 -47.04 6.64
CA SER A 163 -47.23 -48.08 5.68
C SER A 163 -46.52 -49.43 5.94
N PHE A 164 -45.31 -49.39 6.49
CA PHE A 164 -44.56 -50.59 6.89
C PHE A 164 -45.17 -51.22 8.14
N ASN A 165 -45.43 -50.41 9.18
CA ASN A 165 -46.10 -50.85 10.41
C ASN A 165 -47.52 -51.39 10.14
N ASP A 166 -48.26 -50.78 9.23
CA ASP A 166 -49.58 -51.25 8.81
C ASP A 166 -49.51 -52.58 8.06
N LYS A 167 -48.47 -52.79 7.24
CA LYS A 167 -48.23 -54.08 6.57
C LYS A 167 -47.85 -55.19 7.57
N ILE A 168 -47.11 -54.85 8.63
CA ILE A 168 -46.83 -55.77 9.74
C ILE A 168 -48.13 -56.11 10.47
N LYS A 169 -48.93 -55.10 10.87
CA LYS A 169 -50.21 -55.29 11.58
C LYS A 169 -51.26 -56.06 10.77
N LYS A 170 -51.33 -55.82 9.45
CA LYS A 170 -52.23 -56.53 8.53
C LYS A 170 -51.73 -57.94 8.15
N GLY A 171 -50.56 -58.36 8.66
CA GLY A 171 -50.00 -59.69 8.39
C GLY A 171 -49.52 -59.89 6.94
N VAL A 172 -49.30 -58.83 6.17
CA VAL A 172 -48.80 -58.91 4.78
C VAL A 172 -47.27 -59.03 4.75
N LEU A 173 -46.59 -58.36 5.70
CA LEU A 173 -45.21 -58.69 6.06
C LEU A 173 -45.24 -59.64 7.26
N ALA A 174 -45.50 -60.91 6.98
CA ALA A 174 -45.45 -61.95 7.99
C ALA A 174 -44.00 -62.44 8.11
N TYR A 175 -43.31 -62.07 9.19
CA TYR A 175 -42.48 -63.05 9.91
C TYR A 175 -43.34 -63.57 11.06
N PRO A 176 -44.31 -64.46 10.79
CA PRO A 176 -45.15 -65.00 11.84
C PRO A 176 -44.25 -65.80 12.79
N GLY A 177 -44.25 -65.44 14.08
CA GLY A 177 -43.47 -66.15 15.11
C GLY A 177 -42.19 -65.48 15.60
N LEU A 178 -41.84 -64.27 15.13
CA LEU A 178 -40.63 -63.59 15.64
C LEU A 178 -40.82 -62.96 17.03
N THR A 179 -42.07 -62.78 17.49
CA THR A 179 -42.37 -62.07 18.76
C THR A 179 -43.41 -62.72 19.69
N PRO A 180 -44.35 -63.60 19.27
CA PRO A 180 -45.21 -64.31 20.23
C PRO A 180 -44.56 -65.61 20.68
N GLY A 181 -43.95 -65.62 21.87
CA GLY A 181 -43.32 -66.81 22.48
C GLY A 181 -41.81 -66.71 22.70
N LEU A 182 -41.18 -65.59 22.31
CA LEU A 182 -39.80 -65.30 22.70
C LEU A 182 -39.80 -64.83 24.17
N ALA A 183 -39.15 -65.59 25.05
CA ALA A 183 -39.00 -65.19 26.43
C ALA A 183 -38.19 -63.88 26.49
N PRO A 184 -38.56 -62.92 27.35
CA PRO A 184 -37.68 -61.79 27.64
C PRO A 184 -36.45 -62.35 28.37
N VAL A 185 -35.38 -62.61 27.62
CA VAL A 185 -34.08 -63.01 28.16
C VAL A 185 -33.47 -61.78 28.81
N GLY A 186 -33.24 -61.86 30.13
CA GLY A 186 -32.58 -60.79 30.87
C GLY A 186 -31.08 -60.77 30.57
N TYR A 187 -30.41 -59.64 30.79
CA TYR A 187 -28.94 -59.56 30.71
C TYR A 187 -28.23 -60.55 31.65
N ASP A 188 -28.94 -61.09 32.65
CA ASP A 188 -28.41 -62.05 33.61
C ASP A 188 -28.45 -63.50 33.09
N ASP A 189 -29.27 -63.80 32.07
CA ASP A 189 -29.50 -65.17 31.56
C ASP A 189 -28.46 -65.63 30.51
N GLU A 190 -27.59 -64.73 30.02
CA GLU A 190 -26.49 -65.07 29.09
C GLU A 190 -25.17 -65.42 29.82
N SER A 191 -25.21 -65.58 31.16
CA SER A 191 -24.01 -65.61 32.02
C SER A 191 -23.50 -67.00 32.46
N ASP A 192 -24.18 -68.10 32.15
CA ASP A 192 -23.74 -69.44 32.57
C ASP A 192 -23.33 -70.31 31.36
N GLU A 193 -22.04 -70.60 31.29
CA GLU A 193 -21.40 -71.48 30.30
C GLU A 193 -21.85 -72.95 30.47
N GLU A 194 -22.49 -73.52 29.44
CA GLU A 194 -22.37 -74.93 29.02
C GLU A 194 -22.13 -75.03 27.51
#